data_AF-A0A1D2WRB1-F1
#
_entry.id   AF-A0A1D2WRB1-F1
#
_cell.length_a   1.000
_cell.length_b   1.000
_cell.length_c   1.000
_cell.angle_alpha   90.00
_cell.angle_beta   90.00
_cell.angle_gamma   90.00
#
_symmetry.space_group_name_H-M   'P 1'
#
loop_
_entity.id
_entity.type
_entity.pdbx_description
1 polymer ?
#
loop_
_entity_poly.entity_id
_entity_poly.type
_entity_poly.pdbx_seq_one_letter_code
_entity_poly.pdbx_strand_id
1 'polypeptide(L)' 'MDGVVRMGRIPGSKHKKMWIREGDIVIANPWEIQDSKADVTWKYTRPQVEWLERKGYIK' A
#
# COMPACT_ATOMS: atom_id res chain seq x y z
N MET A 1 -9.71 -0.08 8.57
CA MET A 1 -9.33 -0.66 7.28
C MET A 1 -10.59 -0.81 6.44
N ASP A 2 -10.62 -0.36 5.19
CA ASP A 2 -11.87 -0.26 4.39
C ASP A 2 -12.49 -1.62 4.01
N GLY A 3 -11.83 -2.74 4.31
CA GLY A 3 -12.34 -4.10 4.07
C GLY A 3 -12.43 -4.50 2.59
N VAL A 4 -12.16 -3.58 1.67
CA VAL A 4 -12.22 -3.81 0.22
C VAL A 4 -10.91 -4.40 -0.28
N VAL A 5 -11.00 -5.57 -0.92
CA VAL A 5 -9.89 -6.19 -1.64
C VAL A 5 -9.78 -5.54 -3.02
N ARG A 6 -8.63 -4.93 -3.31
CA ARG A 6 -8.34 -4.27 -4.60
C ARG A 6 -7.14 -4.92 -5.28
N MET A 7 -7.16 -4.92 -6.61
CA MET A 7 -6.00 -5.32 -7.40
C MET A 7 -4.99 -4.18 -7.46
N GLY A 8 -3.85 -4.36 -6.78
CA GLY A 8 -2.76 -3.39 -6.73
C GLY A 8 -1.85 -3.48 -7.95
N ARG A 9 -1.72 -2.39 -8.71
CA ARG A 9 -0.75 -2.24 -9.79
C ARG A 9 0.51 -1.56 -9.27
N ILE A 10 1.68 -2.10 -9.60
CA ILE A 10 2.97 -1.46 -9.31
C ILE A 10 3.47 -0.79 -10.60
N PRO A 11 3.55 0.55 -10.66
CA PRO A 11 4.11 1.23 -11.81
C PRO A 11 5.56 0.77 -12.06
N GLY A 12 5.92 0.55 -13.33
CA GLY A 12 7.25 0.01 -13.69
C GLY A 12 8.43 0.85 -13.18
N SER A 13 8.25 2.17 -13.02
CA SER A 13 9.24 3.07 -12.41
C SER A 13 9.55 2.72 -10.95
N LYS A 14 8.57 2.18 -10.21
CA LYS A 14 8.70 1.79 -8.80
C LYS A 14 9.05 0.32 -8.62
N HIS A 15 8.72 -0.53 -9.60
CA HIS A 15 8.99 -1.96 -9.57
C HIS A 15 10.48 -2.28 -9.37
N LYS A 16 11.40 -1.50 -9.96
CA LYS A 16 12.85 -1.71 -9.81
C LYS A 16 13.38 -1.46 -8.39
N LYS A 17 12.66 -0.69 -7.57
CA LYS A 17 13.14 -0.24 -6.24
C LYS A 17 12.35 -0.84 -5.08
N MET A 18 11.20 -1.47 -5.35
CA MET A 18 10.25 -1.86 -4.32
C MET A 18 9.88 -3.34 -4.50
N TRP A 19 10.58 -4.20 -3.77
CA TRP A 19 10.20 -5.60 -3.63
C TRP A 19 9.12 -5.72 -2.55
N ILE A 20 7.94 -6.21 -2.92
CA ILE A 20 6.80 -6.37 -2.02
C ILE A 20 6.59 -7.87 -1.77
N ARG A 21 6.31 -8.22 -0.52
CA ARG A 21 5.91 -9.56 -0.10
C ARG A 21 4.56 -9.50 0.62
N GLU A 22 3.95 -10.66 0.80
CA GLU A 22 2.75 -10.77 1.64
C GLU A 22 3.04 -10.27 3.05
N GLY A 23 2.13 -9.48 3.61
CA GLY A 23 2.27 -8.84 4.92
C GLY A 23 2.95 -7.46 4.93
N ASP A 24 3.52 -7.00 3.81
CA ASP A 24 4.04 -5.62 3.71
C ASP A 24 2.89 -4.60 3.70
N ILE A 25 3.05 -3.51 4.44
CA ILE A 25 2.09 -2.39 4.44
C ILE A 25 2.48 -1.39 3.37
N VAL A 26 1.51 -1.02 2.54
CA VAL A 26 1.70 -0.16 1.38
C VAL A 26 0.67 0.96 1.32
N ILE A 27 1.04 2.05 0.65
CA ILE A 27 0.10 3.09 0.23
C ILE A 27 -0.49 2.67 -1.12
N ALA A 28 -1.81 2.47 -1.15
CA ALA A 28 -2.58 2.20 -2.34
C ALA A 28 -3.43 3.43 -2.70
N ASN A 29 -3.27 3.93 -3.93
CA ASN A 29 -4.11 4.99 -4.48
C ASN A 29 -5.18 4.37 -5.37
N PRO A 30 -6.45 4.31 -4.93
CA PRO A 30 -7.53 3.77 -5.76
C PRO A 30 -7.74 4.60 -7.03
N TRP A 31 -8.17 3.95 -8.10
CA TRP A 31 -8.52 4.67 -9.33
C TRP A 31 -9.89 5.31 -9.21
N GLU A 32 -10.02 6.57 -9.66
CA GLU A 32 -11.29 7.30 -9.62
C GLU A 32 -12.41 6.62 -10.42
N ILE A 33 -12.06 5.93 -11.51
CA ILE A 33 -13.01 5.28 -12.43
C ILE A 33 -13.32 3.84 -12.02
N GLN A 34 -12.35 3.13 -11.42
CA GLN A 34 -12.46 1.70 -11.13
C GLN A 34 -11.95 1.41 -9.71
N ASP A 35 -12.87 1.39 -8.73
CA ASP A 35 -12.52 1.16 -7.32
C ASP A 35 -11.93 -0.23 -7.03
N SER A 36 -12.13 -1.20 -7.92
CA SER A 36 -11.52 -2.53 -7.79
C SER A 36 -10.01 -2.54 -8.06
N LYS A 37 -9.43 -1.41 -8.52
CA LYS A 37 -8.01 -1.27 -8.84
C LYS A 37 -7.40 -0.10 -8.07
N ALA A 38 -6.13 -0.25 -7.73
CA ALA A 38 -5.34 0.78 -7.09
C ALA A 38 -3.89 0.74 -7.57
N ASP A 39 -3.20 1.87 -7.60
CA ASP A 39 -1.75 1.91 -7.83
C ASP A 39 -1.01 1.93 -6.48
N VAL A 40 -0.03 1.03 -6.35
CA VAL A 40 0.86 0.95 -5.19
C VAL A 40 1.99 1.97 -5.35
N THR A 41 2.00 2.94 -4.45
CA THR A 41 2.88 4.10 -4.55
C THR A 41 4.07 4.01 -3.61
N TRP A 42 3.90 3.44 -2.42
CA TRP A 42 4.92 3.39 -1.40
C TRP A 42 4.79 2.12 -0.57
N LYS A 43 5.92 1.62 -0.06
CA LYS A 43 6.00 0.53 0.89
C LYS A 43 6.62 1.04 2.17
N TYR A 44 5.92 0.84 3.29
CA TYR A 44 6.45 1.19 4.60
C TYR A 44 7.45 0.14 5.07
N THR A 45 8.50 0.59 5.75
CA THR A 45 9.38 -0.30 6.50
C THR A 45 8.75 -0.65 7.84
N ARG A 46 9.20 -1.74 8.46
CA ARG A 46 8.67 -2.20 9.75
C ARG A 46 8.70 -1.13 10.86
N PRO A 47 9.76 -0.32 11.05
CA PRO A 47 9.73 0.78 12.02
C PRO A 47 8.72 1.88 11.68
N GLN A 48 8.47 2.14 10.38
CA GLN A 48 7.46 3.13 9.96
C GLN A 48 6.05 2.61 10.25
N VAL A 49 5.81 1.32 10.07
CA VAL A 49 4.56 0.65 10.45
C VAL A 49 4.30 0.79 11.94
N GLU A 50 5.28 0.45 12.78
CA GLU A 50 5.16 0.59 14.24
C GLU A 50 4.86 2.04 14.65
N TRP A 51 5.44 3.02 13.95
CA TRP A 51 5.14 4.44 14.18
C TRP A 51 3.68 4.79 13.79
N LEU A 52 3.19 4.27 12.66
CA LEU A 52 1.82 4.48 12.19
C LEU A 52 0.80 3.84 13.14
N GLU A 53 1.07 2.64 13.64
CA GLU A 53 0.25 1.94 14.64
C GLU A 53 0.20 2.72 15.95
N ARG A 54 1.35 3.17 16.45
CA ARG A 54 1.43 3.99 17.69
C ARG A 54 0.65 5.30 17.60
N LYS A 55 0.58 5.87 16.41
CA LYS A 55 -0.18 7.11 16.15
C LYS A 55 -1.67 6.84 15.88
N GLY A 56 -2.07 5.58 15.70
CA GLY A 56 -3.46 5.21 15.40
C GLY A 56 -3.89 5.50 13.96
N TYR A 57 -2.96 5.69 13.03
CA TYR A 57 -3.27 5.85 11.61
C TYR A 57 -3.66 4.53 10.94
N ILE A 58 -3.13 3.42 11.45
CA ILE A 58 -3.48 2.06 11.06
C ILE A 58 -3.86 1.32 12.34
N LYS A 59 -4.93 0.52 12.25
CA LYS A 59 -5.54 -0.22 13.36
C LYS A 59 -6.01 -1.57 12.86
#